data_AF-A0A3D5W5S8-F1
#
_entry.id   AF-A0A3D5W5S8-F1
#
_cell.length_a   1.000
_cell.length_b   1.000
_cell.length_c   1.000
_cell.angle_alpha   90.00
_cell.angle_beta   90.00
_cell.angle_gamma   90.00
#
_symmetry.space_group_name_H-M   'P 1'
#
loop_
_entity.id
_entity.type
_entity.pdbx_description
1 polymer ?
#
loop_
_entity_poly.entity_id
_entity_poly.type
_entity_poly.pdbx_seq_one_letter_code
_entity_poly.pdbx_strand_id
1 'polypeptide(L)' 'MTTATDIPGGVSFTLNDQSLTAMSGETILQAARRHGVDIPHLCYADGLATAGNCRACVVEI' A
#
# COMPACT_ATOMS: atom_id res chain seq x y z
N MET A 1 18.71 15.87 -5.01
CA MET A 1 17.42 15.38 -5.55
C MET A 1 17.44 13.87 -5.38
N THR A 2 16.94 13.38 -4.23
CA THR A 2 16.98 11.96 -3.85
C THR A 2 15.90 11.24 -4.66
N THR A 3 16.31 10.42 -5.62
CA THR A 3 15.38 9.62 -6.44
C THR A 3 14.81 8.47 -5.61
N ALA A 4 13.52 8.18 -5.80
CA ALA A 4 12.73 7.21 -5.03
C ALA A 4 13.10 5.72 -5.27
N THR A 5 14.32 5.44 -5.72
CA THR A 5 14.72 4.15 -6.30
C THR A 5 15.66 3.32 -5.42
N ASP A 6 16.15 3.85 -4.29
CA ASP A 6 17.18 3.17 -3.48
C ASP A 6 16.65 2.63 -2.13
N ILE A 7 15.55 1.85 -2.17
CA ILE A 7 15.16 1.01 -1.02
C ILE A 7 15.62 -0.41 -1.35
N PRO A 8 16.63 -0.96 -0.66
CA PRO A 8 17.07 -2.33 -0.88
C PRO A 8 15.90 -3.30 -0.65
N GLY A 9 15.48 -4.01 -1.71
CA GLY A 9 14.34 -4.92 -1.65
C GLY A 9 12.95 -4.28 -1.83
N GLY A 10 12.87 -3.02 -2.26
CA GLY A 10 11.62 -2.38 -2.63
C GLY A 10 11.03 -2.88 -3.95
N VAL A 11 9.71 -2.76 -4.11
CA VAL A 11 8.97 -3.13 -5.33
C VAL A 11 8.36 -1.88 -5.95
N SER A 12 8.74 -1.56 -7.19
CA SER A 12 8.18 -0.43 -7.93
C SER A 12 6.86 -0.80 -8.62
N PHE A 13 5.85 0.04 -8.48
CA PHE A 13 4.56 -0.10 -9.18
C PHE A 13 3.87 1.26 -9.37
N THR A 14 2.72 1.25 -10.03
CA THR A 14 1.91 2.45 -10.25
C THR A 14 0.60 2.35 -9.46
N LEU A 15 0.25 3.39 -8.71
CA LEU A 15 -1.04 3.52 -8.03
C LEU A 15 -1.73 4.78 -8.55
N ASN A 16 -2.89 4.63 -9.20
CA ASN A 16 -3.63 5.75 -9.79
C ASN A 16 -2.73 6.67 -10.65
N ASP A 17 -2.00 6.07 -11.60
CA ASP A 17 -1.03 6.74 -12.48
C ASP A 17 0.22 7.35 -11.80
N GLN A 18 0.38 7.16 -10.48
CA GLN A 18 1.56 7.63 -9.75
C GLN A 18 2.57 6.50 -9.54
N SER A 19 3.79 6.68 -10.06
CA SER A 19 4.90 5.75 -9.82
C SER A 19 5.36 5.83 -8.37
N LEU A 20 5.39 4.69 -7.70
CA LEU A 20 5.81 4.60 -6.31
C LEU A 20 6.55 3.29 -6.01
N THR A 21 7.22 3.27 -4.85
CA THR A 21 7.97 2.12 -4.36
C THR A 21 7.34 1.61 -3.07
N ALA A 22 6.91 0.34 -3.04
CA ALA A 22 6.55 -0.39 -1.83
C ALA A 22 7.81 -0.95 -1.14
N MET A 23 7.77 -1.01 0.19
CA MET A 23 8.78 -1.70 1.00
C MET A 23 8.51 -3.20 0.96
N SER A 24 9.56 -4.03 1.13
CA SER A 24 9.38 -5.47 1.24
C SER A 24 8.45 -5.81 2.42
N GLY A 25 7.42 -6.63 2.18
CA GLY A 25 6.41 -7.00 3.19
C GLY A 25 5.31 -5.96 3.42
N GLU A 26 5.36 -4.80 2.77
CA GLU A 26 4.30 -3.80 2.81
C GLU A 26 3.10 -4.26 1.97
N THR A 27 1.89 -4.13 2.51
CA THR A 27 0.65 -4.39 1.76
C THR A 27 0.30 -3.20 0.86
N ILE A 28 -0.53 -3.41 -0.17
CA ILE A 28 -1.05 -2.33 -1.02
C ILE A 28 -1.76 -1.25 -0.17
N LEU A 29 -2.53 -1.66 0.84
CA LEU A 29 -3.23 -0.75 1.75
C LEU A 29 -2.27 0.17 2.53
N GLN A 30 -1.14 -0.37 2.99
CA GLN A 30 -0.11 0.40 3.69
C GLN A 30 0.66 1.34 2.75
N ALA A 31 1.04 0.84 1.57
CA ALA A 31 1.73 1.64 0.56
C ALA A 31 0.84 2.81 0.10
N ALA A 32 -0.45 2.57 -0.16
CA ALA A 32 -1.41 3.60 -0.52
C ALA A 32 -1.53 4.68 0.57
N ARG A 33 -1.73 4.27 1.84
CA ARG A 33 -1.83 5.20 2.97
C ARG A 33 -0.58 6.07 3.12
N ARG A 34 0.62 5.48 2.98
CA ARG A 34 1.90 6.21 3.08
C ARG A 34 2.05 7.29 2.00
N HIS A 35 1.44 7.10 0.84
CA HIS A 35 1.40 8.07 -0.25
C HIS A 35 0.12 8.93 -0.27
N GLY A 36 -0.64 8.94 0.82
CA GLY A 36 -1.82 9.81 0.99
C GLY A 36 -3.08 9.32 0.27
N VAL A 37 -3.10 8.09 -0.23
CA VAL A 37 -4.29 7.45 -0.80
C VAL A 37 -4.97 6.63 0.28
N ASP A 38 -6.12 7.11 0.75
CA ASP A 38 -6.92 6.39 1.73
C ASP A 38 -7.89 5.41 1.05
N ILE A 39 -7.75 4.12 1.35
CA ILE A 39 -8.61 3.07 0.83
C ILE A 39 -9.55 2.64 1.97
N PRO A 40 -10.88 2.65 1.77
CA PRO A 40 -11.82 2.36 2.84
C PRO A 40 -11.63 0.92 3.37
N HIS A 41 -11.64 0.78 4.69
CA HIS A 41 -11.47 -0.50 5.37
C HIS A 41 -12.19 -0.49 6.72
N LEU A 42 -12.81 -1.61 7.07
CA LEU A 42 -13.46 -1.81 8.37
C LEU A 42 -12.80 -2.92 9.20
N CYS A 43 -12.16 -3.89 8.53
CA CYS A 43 -11.61 -5.09 9.17
C CYS A 43 -10.07 -5.11 9.22
N TYR A 44 -9.44 -3.94 9.12
CA TYR A 44 -7.99 -3.75 9.22
C TYR A 44 -7.71 -2.68 10.28
N ALA A 45 -6.76 -2.96 11.17
CA ALA A 45 -6.20 -2.00 12.10
C ALA A 45 -4.76 -2.40 12.42
N ASP A 46 -3.91 -1.41 12.66
CA ASP A 46 -2.49 -1.63 12.96
C ASP A 46 -2.32 -2.47 14.24
N GLY A 47 -1.47 -3.49 14.18
CA GLY A 47 -1.22 -4.42 15.30
C GLY A 47 -2.25 -5.53 15.46
N LEU A 48 -3.30 -5.59 14.63
CA LEU A 48 -4.26 -6.70 14.61
C LEU A 48 -4.08 -7.59 13.37
N ALA A 49 -4.52 -8.85 13.49
CA ALA A 49 -4.57 -9.76 12.35
C ALA A 49 -5.57 -9.28 11.28
N THR A 50 -5.19 -9.41 10.00
CA THR A 50 -6.04 -9.06 8.86
C THR A 50 -7.17 -10.07 8.67
N ALA A 51 -8.43 -9.63 8.73
CA ALA A 51 -9.59 -10.53 8.60
C ALA A 51 -10.13 -10.66 7.16
N GLY A 52 -10.02 -9.63 6.33
CA GLY A 52 -10.44 -9.65 4.92
C GLY A 52 -11.96 -9.82 4.65
N ASN A 53 -12.81 -9.68 5.67
CA ASN A 53 -14.26 -9.90 5.55
C ASN A 53 -15.05 -8.66 5.12
N CYS A 54 -14.55 -7.43 5.32
CA CYS A 54 -15.32 -6.22 4.98
C CYS A 54 -15.40 -5.93 3.48
N ARG A 55 -14.44 -6.43 2.69
CA ARG A 55 -14.32 -6.21 1.23
C ARG A 55 -14.32 -4.74 0.76
N ALA A 56 -14.23 -3.77 1.68
CA ALA A 56 -14.18 -2.35 1.35
C ALA A 56 -12.86 -1.95 0.65
N CYS A 57 -11.77 -2.68 0.90
CA CYS A 57 -10.44 -2.40 0.38
C CYS A 57 -10.09 -3.17 -0.92
N VAL A 58 -11.10 -3.58 -1.69
CA VAL A 58 -10.87 -4.22 -3.00
C VAL A 58 -10.46 -3.15 -4.01
N VAL A 59 -9.47 -3.47 -4.85
CA VAL A 59 -8.91 -2.59 -5.87
C VAL A 59 -8.77 -3.32 -7.21
N GLU A 60 -8.69 -2.56 -8.29
CA GLU A 60 -8.31 -3.05 -9.62
C GLU A 60 -6.77 -3.11 -9.73
N ILE A 61 -6.26 -4.06 -10.55
CA ILE A 61 -4.83 -4.30 -10.78
C ILE A 61 -4.55 -4.22 -12.28
#